data_AF-A0A958H454-F1
#
_entry.id   AF-A0A958H454-F1
#
_cell.length_a   1.000
_cell.length_b   1.000
_cell.length_c   1.000
_cell.angle_alpha   90.00
_cell.angle_beta   90.00
_cell.angle_gamma   90.00
#
_symmetry.space_group_name_H-M   'P 1'
#
loop_
_entity.id
_entity.type
_entity.pdbx_description
1 polymer ?
#
loop_
_entity_poly.entity_id
_entity_poly.type
_entity_poly.pdbx_seq_one_letter_code
_entity_poly.pdbx_strand_id
1 'polypeptide(L)'
;NGLRYHASIPLYAHGRQLGVLNVASTDWRELSSDDLRLLYTVGDLLSIAVERARLFEHSADLGALEERNRLARELHDTLAQSLAAIALQLESADALLEAGAPAGRISAAVQRAMELTRASLEEARRSVLDLRAAPLEGRSLSEALAGLVEATDGRDGLRASLELIGAARPLPL
;
A
#
# COMPACT_ATOMS: atom_id res chain seq x y z
N ASN A 1 13.99 45.69 -7.56
CA ASN A 1 14.89 45.65 -8.75
C ASN A 1 15.61 44.32 -8.76
N GLY A 2 15.17 43.25 -9.41
CA GLY A 2 14.27 43.11 -10.55
C GLY A 2 14.96 42.07 -11.44
N LEU A 3 14.37 40.88 -11.59
CA LEU A 3 14.83 39.86 -12.53
C LEU A 3 15.13 40.52 -13.88
N ARG A 4 16.40 40.59 -14.29
CA ARG A 4 16.78 41.28 -15.54
C ARG A 4 16.73 40.35 -16.75
N TYR A 5 16.99 39.05 -16.55
CA TYR A 5 17.00 38.06 -17.62
C TYR A 5 16.48 36.71 -17.12
N HIS A 6 15.67 36.06 -17.95
CA HIS A 6 15.16 34.70 -17.72
C HIS A 6 15.09 33.94 -19.05
N ALA A 7 15.15 32.61 -18.96
CA ALA A 7 14.90 31.70 -20.06
C ALA A 7 13.75 30.76 -19.67
N SER A 8 12.87 30.50 -20.63
CA SER A 8 11.78 29.53 -20.49
C SER A 8 11.97 28.46 -21.55
N ILE A 9 12.28 27.24 -21.11
CA ILE A 9 12.47 26.09 -21.99
C ILE A 9 11.23 25.19 -21.85
N PRO A 10 10.46 24.99 -22.93
CA PRO A 10 9.35 24.07 -22.88
C PRO A 10 9.86 22.63 -22.76
N LEU A 11 9.24 21.85 -21.87
CA LEU A 11 9.55 20.44 -21.66
C LEU A 11 8.54 19.60 -22.45
N TYR A 12 9.01 18.74 -23.35
CA TYR A 12 8.17 17.92 -24.22
C TYR A 12 8.50 16.44 -24.08
N ALA A 13 7.48 15.59 -24.08
CA ALA A 13 7.62 14.14 -24.29
C ALA A 13 6.57 13.66 -25.28
N HIS A 14 6.98 12.86 -26.26
CA HIS A 14 6.10 12.28 -27.29
C HIS A 14 5.16 13.31 -27.96
N GLY A 15 5.65 14.52 -28.23
CA GLY A 15 4.87 15.61 -28.85
C GLY A 15 3.87 16.32 -27.92
N ARG A 16 3.79 15.92 -26.64
CA ARG A 16 2.98 16.59 -25.61
C ARG A 16 3.87 17.45 -24.72
N GLN A 17 3.42 18.67 -24.42
CA GLN A 17 4.09 19.52 -23.44
C GLN A 17 3.88 18.97 -22.03
N LEU A 18 4.97 18.66 -21.33
CA LEU A 18 5.00 18.23 -19.94
C LEU A 18 5.00 19.42 -18.97
N GLY A 19 5.63 20.53 -19.36
CA GLY A 19 5.77 21.73 -18.54
C GLY A 19 6.72 22.77 -19.14
N VAL A 20 7.27 23.64 -18.28
CA VAL A 20 8.26 24.66 -18.65
C VAL A 20 9.33 24.72 -17.56
N LEU A 21 10.60 24.66 -17.97
CA LEU A 21 11.74 24.98 -17.13
C LEU A 21 12.00 26.49 -17.21
N ASN A 22 11.85 27.18 -16.08
CA ASN A 22 12.20 28.59 -15.96
C ASN A 22 13.55 28.71 -15.26
N VAL A 23 14.51 29.36 -15.92
CA VAL A 23 15.81 29.68 -15.34
C VAL A 23 15.97 31.18 -15.33
N ALA A 24 16.34 31.75 -14.20
CA ALA A 24 16.55 33.18 -14.08
C ALA A 24 17.73 33.50 -13.16
N SER A 25 18.42 34.59 -13.44
CA SER A 25 19.54 35.08 -12.64
C SER A 25 19.54 36.60 -12.59
N THR A 26 20.03 37.14 -11.48
CA THR A 26 20.25 38.58 -11.30
C THR A 26 21.52 39.06 -11.99
N ASP A 27 22.45 38.15 -12.30
CA ASP A 27 23.81 38.48 -12.77
C ASP A 27 23.98 38.25 -14.27
N TRP A 28 22.98 37.67 -14.93
CA TRP A 28 22.98 37.53 -16.38
C TRP A 28 23.00 38.91 -17.05
N ARG A 29 23.76 39.01 -18.15
CA ARG A 29 23.77 40.20 -19.02
C ARG A 29 23.13 39.93 -20.37
N GLU A 30 23.33 38.72 -20.92
CA GLU A 30 22.71 38.22 -22.15
C GLU A 30 22.81 36.69 -22.15
N LEU A 31 21.86 36.00 -22.78
CA LEU A 31 21.91 34.55 -23.01
C LEU A 31 22.38 34.32 -24.43
N SER A 32 23.54 33.67 -24.59
CA SER A 32 24.05 33.34 -25.92
C SER A 32 23.26 32.18 -26.54
N SER A 33 23.47 31.97 -27.85
CA SER A 33 22.90 30.81 -28.54
C SER A 33 23.41 29.49 -27.98
N ASP A 34 24.64 29.45 -27.44
CA ASP A 34 25.21 28.24 -26.81
C ASP A 34 24.58 27.96 -25.45
N ASP A 35 24.31 29.00 -24.65
CA ASP A 35 23.59 28.87 -23.39
C ASP A 35 22.18 28.33 -23.61
N LEU A 36 21.47 28.86 -24.62
CA LEU A 36 20.16 28.35 -24.99
C LEU A 36 20.22 26.89 -25.47
N ARG A 37 21.21 26.51 -26.29
CA ARG A 37 21.42 25.11 -26.72
C ARG A 37 21.63 24.17 -25.52
N LEU A 38 22.43 24.58 -24.54
CA LEU A 38 22.62 23.81 -23.32
C LEU A 38 21.32 23.69 -22.52
N LEU A 39 20.59 24.79 -22.34
CA LEU A 39 19.32 24.81 -21.62
C LEU A 39 18.25 23.93 -22.29
N TYR A 40 18.19 23.89 -23.63
CA TYR A 40 17.34 22.95 -24.37
C TYR A 40 17.78 21.49 -24.15
N THR A 41 19.08 21.21 -24.16
CA THR A 41 19.61 19.86 -23.88
C THR A 41 19.25 19.38 -22.46
N VAL A 42 19.38 20.28 -21.48
CA VAL A 42 18.94 20.02 -20.09
C VAL A 42 17.42 19.82 -20.04
N GLY A 43 16.66 20.64 -20.77
CA GLY A 43 15.21 20.50 -20.91
C GLY A 43 14.80 19.13 -21.47
N ASP A 44 15.49 18.62 -22.49
CA ASP A 44 15.23 17.29 -23.05
C ASP A 44 15.51 16.17 -22.04
N LEU A 45 16.65 16.23 -21.34
CA LEU A 45 16.99 15.26 -20.28
C LEU A 45 15.97 15.29 -19.14
N LEU A 46 15.55 16.48 -18.71
CA LEU A 46 14.51 16.64 -17.70
C LEU A 46 13.17 16.09 -18.17
N SER A 47 12.81 16.30 -19.44
CA SER A 47 11.57 15.78 -20.02
C SER A 47 11.55 14.24 -19.96
N ILE A 48 12.66 13.59 -20.31
CA ILE A 48 12.82 12.14 -20.21
C ILE A 48 12.72 11.67 -18.75
N ALA A 49 13.41 12.35 -17.82
CA ALA A 49 13.41 11.97 -16.41
C ALA A 49 12.02 12.08 -15.78
N VAL A 50 11.28 13.17 -16.05
CA VAL A 50 9.91 13.38 -15.57
C VAL A 50 8.96 12.32 -16.13
N GLU A 51 9.05 12.02 -17.43
CA GLU A 51 8.21 10.98 -18.04
C GLU A 51 8.50 9.60 -17.44
N ARG A 52 9.78 9.27 -17.21
CA ARG A 52 10.18 8.01 -16.55
C ARG A 52 9.63 7.92 -15.12
N ALA A 53 9.72 9.00 -14.34
CA ALA A 53 9.18 9.04 -12.99
C ALA A 53 7.66 8.79 -12.99
N ARG A 54 6.91 9.46 -13.89
CA ARG A 54 5.46 9.25 -14.02
C ARG A 54 5.10 7.83 -14.45
N LEU A 55 5.82 7.26 -15.41
CA LEU A 55 5.61 5.87 -15.85
C LEU A 55 5.92 4.88 -14.73
N PHE A 56 6.95 5.14 -13.93
CA PHE A 56 7.30 4.33 -12.78
C PHE A 56 6.22 4.40 -11.70
N GLU A 57 5.76 5.59 -11.32
CA GLU A 57 4.64 5.78 -10.38
C GLU A 57 3.40 5.02 -10.86
N HIS A 58 3.01 5.18 -12.13
CA HIS A 58 1.85 4.49 -12.67
C HIS A 58 2.02 2.96 -12.69
N SER A 59 3.22 2.48 -13.01
CA SER A 59 3.53 1.05 -12.95
C SER A 59 3.51 0.51 -11.52
N ALA A 60 3.95 1.30 -10.55
CA ALA A 60 3.91 0.93 -9.13
C ALA A 60 2.45 0.85 -8.64
N ASP A 61 1.62 1.84 -8.97
CA ASP A 61 0.20 1.85 -8.62
C ASP A 61 -0.54 0.63 -9.18
N LEU A 62 -0.28 0.29 -10.45
CA LEU A 62 -0.86 -0.88 -11.09
C LEU A 62 -0.39 -2.18 -10.42
N GLY A 63 0.91 -2.29 -10.14
CA GLY A 63 1.49 -3.44 -9.44
C GLY A 63 0.90 -3.64 -8.03
N ALA A 64 0.74 -2.55 -7.28
CA ALA A 64 0.11 -2.57 -5.95
C ALA A 64 -1.35 -3.04 -6.00
N LEU A 65 -2.11 -2.60 -7.01
CA LEU A 65 -3.49 -3.04 -7.20
C LEU A 65 -3.58 -4.52 -7.61
N GLU A 66 -2.70 -4.97 -8.50
CA GLU A 66 -2.61 -6.38 -8.90
C GLU A 66 -2.27 -7.27 -7.71
N GLU A 67 -1.30 -6.87 -6.89
CA GLU A 67 -0.90 -7.60 -5.70
C GLU A 67 -2.03 -7.64 -4.66
N ARG A 68 -2.71 -6.52 -4.44
CA ARG A 68 -3.90 -6.49 -3.57
C ARG A 68 -5.00 -7.44 -4.05
N ASN A 69 -5.25 -7.52 -5.35
CA ASN A 69 -6.22 -8.45 -5.93
C ASN A 69 -5.74 -9.92 -5.85
N ARG A 70 -4.44 -10.16 -5.95
CA ARG A 70 -3.84 -11.49 -5.74
C ARG A 70 -4.04 -11.93 -4.29
N LEU A 71 -3.67 -11.08 -3.34
CA LEU A 71 -3.84 -11.33 -1.90
C LEU A 71 -5.33 -11.54 -1.54
N ALA A 72 -6.24 -10.72 -2.06
CA ALA A 72 -7.67 -10.90 -1.80
C ALA A 72 -8.19 -12.28 -2.25
N ARG A 73 -7.73 -12.79 -3.40
CA ARG A 73 -8.07 -14.14 -3.88
C ARG A 73 -7.46 -15.22 -2.99
N GLU A 74 -6.19 -15.10 -2.64
CA GLU A 74 -5.50 -16.04 -1.76
C GLU A 74 -6.21 -16.15 -0.39
N LEU A 75 -6.61 -15.02 0.19
CA LEU A 75 -7.41 -15.00 1.43
C LEU A 75 -8.78 -15.64 1.25
N HIS A 76 -9.46 -15.37 0.13
CA HIS A 76 -10.74 -15.98 -0.15
C HIS A 76 -10.63 -17.50 -0.26
N ASP A 77 -9.59 -18.01 -0.92
CA ASP A 77 -9.34 -19.44 -1.07
C ASP A 77 -9.05 -20.10 0.29
N THR A 78 -8.22 -19.48 1.14
CA THR A 78 -7.94 -19.98 2.51
C THR A 78 -9.21 -20.00 3.37
N LEU A 79 -10.04 -18.96 3.28
CA LEU A 79 -11.33 -18.91 3.97
C LEU A 79 -12.28 -19.99 3.46
N ALA A 80 -12.36 -20.21 2.14
CA ALA A 80 -13.20 -21.27 1.57
C ALA A 80 -12.74 -22.66 2.03
N GLN A 81 -11.43 -22.92 2.05
CA GLN A 81 -10.85 -24.19 2.52
C GLN A 81 -11.14 -24.44 3.99
N SER A 82 -10.99 -23.41 4.84
CA SER A 82 -11.28 -23.56 6.28
C SER A 82 -12.76 -23.80 6.56
N LEU A 83 -13.66 -23.10 5.87
CA LEU A 83 -15.09 -23.32 5.98
C LEU A 83 -15.49 -24.73 5.53
N ALA A 84 -14.88 -25.25 4.45
CA ALA A 84 -15.09 -26.62 4.02
C ALA A 84 -14.62 -27.64 5.08
N ALA A 85 -13.46 -27.40 5.71
CA ALA A 85 -12.96 -28.27 6.78
C ALA A 85 -13.87 -28.25 8.01
N ILE A 86 -14.41 -27.09 8.38
CA ILE A 86 -15.39 -26.94 9.47
C ILE A 86 -16.66 -27.72 9.15
N ALA A 87 -17.21 -27.55 7.93
CA ALA A 87 -18.39 -28.28 7.49
C ALA A 87 -18.20 -29.80 7.58
N LEU A 88 -17.06 -30.32 7.09
CA LEU A 88 -16.73 -31.75 7.18
C LEU A 88 -16.65 -32.26 8.63
N GLN A 89 -16.12 -31.47 9.58
CA GLN A 89 -16.11 -31.88 10.98
C GLN A 89 -17.51 -31.92 11.59
N LEU A 90 -18.39 -31.00 11.19
CA LEU A 90 -19.78 -30.97 11.65
C LEU A 90 -20.60 -32.12 11.04
N GLU A 91 -20.46 -32.38 9.74
CA GLU A 91 -21.06 -33.55 9.07
C GLU A 91 -20.58 -34.86 9.71
N SER A 92 -19.30 -34.95 10.08
CA SER A 92 -18.77 -36.11 10.80
C SER A 92 -19.39 -36.25 12.19
N ALA A 93 -19.64 -35.15 12.90
CA ALA A 93 -20.31 -35.18 14.20
C ALA A 93 -21.75 -35.67 14.07
N ASP A 94 -22.46 -35.23 13.03
CA ASP A 94 -23.84 -35.63 12.73
C ASP A 94 -23.93 -37.13 12.39
N ALA A 95 -23.06 -37.62 11.51
CA ALA A 95 -22.98 -39.05 11.18
C ALA A 95 -22.65 -39.93 12.40
N LEU A 96 -21.80 -39.44 13.32
CA LEU A 96 -21.49 -40.14 14.57
C LEU A 96 -22.69 -40.17 15.53
N LEU A 97 -23.50 -39.12 15.56
CA LEU A 97 -24.74 -39.07 16.32
C LEU A 97 -25.75 -40.09 15.78
N GLU A 98 -25.97 -40.11 14.47
CA GLU A 98 -26.88 -41.07 13.82
C GLU A 98 -26.44 -42.53 14.03
N ALA A 99 -25.13 -42.78 14.02
CA ALA A 99 -24.58 -44.11 14.26
C ALA A 99 -24.57 -44.54 15.74
N GLY A 100 -25.06 -43.70 16.66
CA GLY A 100 -25.06 -43.99 18.11
C GLY A 100 -23.64 -44.11 18.69
N ALA A 101 -22.66 -43.39 18.12
CA ALA A 101 -21.29 -43.43 18.58
C ALA A 101 -21.15 -42.86 20.01
N PRO A 102 -20.09 -43.23 20.76
CA PRO A 102 -19.85 -42.69 22.08
C PRO A 102 -19.78 -41.15 22.07
N ALA A 103 -20.40 -40.51 23.07
CA ALA A 103 -20.45 -39.05 23.21
C ALA A 103 -19.06 -38.37 23.10
N GLY A 104 -18.00 -39.04 23.55
CA GLY A 104 -16.63 -38.55 23.43
C GLY A 104 -16.17 -38.34 21.98
N ARG A 105 -16.59 -39.20 21.04
CA ARG A 105 -16.23 -39.07 19.62
C ARG A 105 -16.96 -37.93 18.93
N ILE A 106 -18.25 -37.75 19.27
CA ILE A 106 -19.07 -36.65 18.78
C ILE A 106 -18.50 -35.31 19.28
N SER A 107 -18.25 -35.23 20.59
CA SER A 107 -17.65 -34.05 21.22
C SER A 107 -16.30 -33.71 20.60
N ALA A 108 -15.45 -34.69 20.32
CA ALA A 108 -14.17 -34.46 19.66
C ALA A 108 -14.30 -33.87 18.24
N ALA A 109 -15.29 -34.29 17.45
CA ALA A 109 -15.54 -33.72 16.12
C ALA A 109 -16.00 -32.25 16.22
N VAL A 110 -16.91 -31.95 17.16
CA VAL A 110 -17.35 -30.58 17.44
C VAL A 110 -16.19 -29.70 17.93
N GLN A 111 -15.34 -30.19 18.84
CA GLN A 111 -14.18 -29.43 19.32
C GLN A 111 -13.21 -29.11 18.18
N ARG A 112 -12.94 -30.05 17.27
CA ARG A 112 -12.12 -29.79 16.07
C ARG A 112 -12.74 -28.71 15.17
N ALA A 113 -14.06 -28.73 14.96
CA ALA A 113 -14.74 -27.67 14.22
C ALA A 113 -14.58 -26.30 14.90
N MET A 114 -14.69 -26.23 16.23
CA MET A 114 -14.48 -25.01 17.00
C MET A 114 -13.03 -24.51 16.96
N GLU A 115 -12.05 -25.41 17.04
CA GLU A 115 -10.62 -25.09 16.90
C GLU A 115 -10.31 -24.50 15.53
N LEU A 116 -10.78 -25.14 14.45
CA LEU A 116 -10.67 -24.64 13.08
C LEU A 116 -11.30 -23.26 12.95
N THR A 117 -12.50 -23.07 13.48
CA THR A 117 -13.20 -21.77 13.45
C THR A 117 -12.38 -20.66 14.11
N ARG A 118 -11.82 -20.92 15.30
CA ARG A 118 -10.99 -19.95 16.01
C ARG A 118 -9.71 -19.62 15.24
N ALA A 119 -9.04 -20.64 14.71
CA ALA A 119 -7.81 -20.47 13.93
C ALA A 119 -8.07 -19.62 12.67
N SER A 120 -9.14 -19.91 11.92
CA SER A 120 -9.48 -19.21 10.69
C SER A 120 -9.94 -17.77 10.93
N LEU A 121 -10.64 -17.50 12.04
CA LEU A 121 -11.02 -16.14 12.41
C LEU A 121 -9.78 -15.29 12.77
N GLU A 122 -8.82 -15.89 13.45
CA GLU A 122 -7.58 -15.22 13.81
C GLU A 122 -6.69 -14.94 12.59
N GLU A 123 -6.59 -15.91 11.68
CA GLU A 123 -5.91 -15.74 10.39
C GLU A 123 -6.56 -14.62 9.56
N ALA A 124 -7.89 -14.65 9.41
CA ALA A 124 -8.63 -13.62 8.69
C ALA A 124 -8.39 -12.21 9.28
N ARG A 125 -8.34 -12.09 10.61
CA ARG A 125 -8.07 -10.82 11.29
C ARG A 125 -6.66 -10.31 10.99
N ARG A 126 -5.65 -11.17 11.08
CA ARG A 126 -4.26 -10.80 10.75
C ARG A 126 -4.14 -10.36 9.31
N SER A 127 -4.70 -11.12 8.38
CA SER A 127 -4.66 -10.77 6.96
C SER A 127 -5.36 -9.44 6.63
N VAL A 128 -6.47 -9.13 7.31
CA VAL A 128 -7.13 -7.81 7.17
C VAL A 128 -6.26 -6.69 7.76
N LEU A 129 -5.54 -6.93 8.85
CA LEU A 129 -4.59 -5.94 9.40
C LEU A 129 -3.42 -5.70 8.44
N ASP A 130 -2.84 -6.75 7.88
CA ASP A 130 -1.73 -6.64 6.92
C ASP A 130 -2.17 -5.87 5.65
N LEU A 131 -3.36 -6.16 5.13
CA LEU A 131 -3.94 -5.43 4.00
C LEU A 131 -4.29 -3.97 4.33
N ARG A 132 -4.62 -3.66 5.60
CA ARG A 132 -4.87 -2.29 6.07
C ARG A 132 -3.60 -1.53 6.44
N ALA A 133 -2.50 -2.23 6.70
CA ALA A 133 -1.18 -1.67 6.91
C ALA A 133 -0.43 -1.44 5.58
N ALA A 134 -0.87 -2.04 4.48
CA ALA A 134 -0.32 -1.79 3.14
C ALA A 134 -0.47 -0.35 2.59
N PRO A 135 -1.50 0.46 2.88
CA PRO A 135 -1.56 1.86 2.46
C PRO A 135 -0.84 2.74 3.49
N LEU A 136 0.46 2.51 3.66
CA LEU A 136 1.38 3.56 4.09
C LEU A 136 1.88 4.38 2.89
N GLU A 137 1.59 3.94 1.68
CA GLU A 137 1.78 4.71 0.45
C GLU A 137 0.96 6.01 0.52
N GLY A 138 1.68 7.13 0.65
CA GLY A 138 1.11 8.48 0.75
C GLY A 138 0.91 9.02 2.17
N ARG A 139 1.16 8.21 3.22
CA ARG A 139 1.12 8.66 4.62
C ARG A 139 2.53 8.81 5.18
N SER A 140 2.78 9.83 6.00
CA SER A 140 4.03 9.90 6.75
C SER A 140 4.04 8.85 7.87
N LEU A 141 5.24 8.43 8.31
CA LEU A 141 5.40 7.49 9.45
C LEU A 141 4.58 7.91 10.68
N SER A 142 4.44 9.23 10.89
CA SER A 142 3.64 9.78 11.97
C SER A 142 2.14 9.47 11.85
N GLU A 143 1.59 9.52 10.64
CA GLU A 143 0.17 9.23 10.38
C GLU A 143 -0.11 7.72 10.46
N ALA A 144 0.86 6.90 10.04
CA ALA A 144 0.86 5.46 10.20
C ALA A 144 0.74 5.04 11.67
N LEU A 145 1.65 5.57 12.50
CA LEU A 145 1.72 5.28 13.93
C LEU A 145 0.48 5.79 14.67
N ALA A 146 -0.07 6.95 14.27
CA ALA A 146 -1.29 7.48 14.88
C ALA A 146 -2.48 6.54 14.66
N GLY A 147 -2.65 6.03 13.43
CA GLY A 147 -3.71 5.05 13.14
C GLY A 147 -3.54 3.72 13.87
N LEU A 148 -2.29 3.28 14.10
CA LEU A 148 -2.00 2.08 14.87
C LEU A 148 -2.38 2.25 16.36
N VAL A 149 -2.06 3.41 16.95
CA VAL A 149 -2.44 3.73 18.34
C VAL A 149 -3.95 3.77 18.50
N GLU A 150 -4.69 4.40 17.58
CA GLU A 150 -6.16 4.41 17.60
C GLU A 150 -6.77 3.01 17.48
N ALA A 151 -6.19 2.15 16.63
CA ALA A 151 -6.68 0.78 16.45
C ALA A 151 -6.45 -0.11 17.69
N THR A 152 -5.44 0.21 18.51
CA THR A 152 -5.02 -0.58 19.68
C THR A 152 -5.84 -0.23 20.93
N ASP A 153 -6.26 1.03 21.07
CA ASP A 153 -7.01 1.53 22.24
C ASP A 153 -8.44 0.95 22.36
N GLY A 154 -8.88 0.15 21.38
CA GLY A 154 -10.22 -0.46 21.35
C GLY A 154 -10.28 -1.99 21.52
N ARG A 155 -9.16 -2.73 21.51
CA ARG A 155 -9.19 -4.20 21.37
C ARG A 155 -8.59 -5.02 22.52
N ASP A 156 -7.49 -4.58 23.14
CA ASP A 156 -6.74 -5.41 24.11
C ASP A 156 -6.56 -4.78 25.50
N GLY A 157 -7.22 -3.65 25.79
CA GLY A 157 -7.07 -2.94 27.07
C GLY A 157 -5.69 -2.29 27.29
N LEU A 158 -4.82 -2.36 26.27
CA LEU A 158 -3.54 -1.67 26.21
C LEU A 158 -3.76 -0.21 25.79
N ARG A 159 -3.50 0.72 26.72
CA ARG A 159 -3.41 2.14 26.39
C ARG A 159 -2.09 2.44 25.74
N ALA A 160 -2.13 2.84 24.47
CA ALA A 160 -0.99 3.37 23.75
C ALA A 160 -1.16 4.88 23.53
N SER A 161 -0.07 5.64 23.58
CA SER A 161 -0.07 7.07 23.21
C SER A 161 1.10 7.35 22.27
N LEU A 162 0.87 8.22 21.29
CA LEU A 162 1.89 8.68 20.35
C LEU A 162 2.24 10.13 20.61
N GLU A 163 3.53 10.41 20.78
CA GLU A 163 4.07 11.76 20.79
C GLU A 163 5.04 11.92 19.61
N LEU A 164 4.85 12.99 18.84
CA LEU A 164 5.66 13.28 17.67
C LEU A 164 6.65 14.40 17.98
N ILE A 165 7.95 14.11 17.80
CA ILE A 165 9.03 15.08 17.99
C ILE A 165 9.70 15.31 16.62
N GLY A 166 9.54 16.53 16.09
CA GLY A 166 10.13 16.95 14.81
C GLY A 166 9.14 16.99 13.63
N ALA A 167 9.65 17.24 12.42
CA ALA A 167 8.84 17.33 11.19
C ALA A 167 8.59 15.95 10.59
N ALA A 168 7.34 15.71 10.16
CA ALA A 168 6.93 14.48 9.51
C ALA A 168 7.77 14.21 8.25
N ARG A 169 8.30 12.99 8.13
CA ARG A 169 9.00 12.53 6.93
C ARG A 169 8.22 11.40 6.27
N PRO A 170 8.18 11.37 4.91
CA PRO A 170 7.64 10.22 4.20
C PRO A 170 8.46 8.98 4.56
N LEU A 171 7.79 7.83 4.60
CA LEU A 171 8.47 6.55 4.78
C LEU A 171 9.39 6.31 3.57
N PRO A 172 10.64 5.83 3.79
CA PRO A 172 11.43 5.31 2.69
C PRO A 172 10.69 4.10 2.13
N LEU A 173 10.28 4.19 0.86
CA LEU A 173 9.85 3.04 0.06
C LEU A 173 11.06 2.14 -0.22
#